data_AF-A0A1V5RWZ0-F1
#
_entry.id   AF-A0A1V5RWZ0-F1
#
_cell.length_a   1.000
_cell.length_b   1.000
_cell.length_c   1.000
_cell.angle_alpha   90.00
_cell.angle_beta   90.00
_cell.angle_gamma   90.00
#
_symmetry.space_group_name_H-M   'P 1'
#
loop_
_entity.id
_entity.type
_entity.pdbx_description
1 polymer ?
#
loop_
_entity_poly.entity_id
_entity_poly.type
_entity_poly.pdbx_seq_one_letter_code
_entity_poly.pdbx_strand_id
1 'polypeptide(L)'
;MHGGVAVEREKNEKKEPTGRKCLTCGNDMEFNPVTDGYFCTVCGRVDKPTVNGYEEDDYLSTGRIIAETTEETDKKCSGCGGVMNYDPHTKSLLCPFCGNAENLNLVSRGYKASENSFEKEKRRASRNWGFKTKTVVCDFCGGKTIYDYLKLSEKCPYCGSNQVTQVKSVETIAPGGVCPFLIEEYKAQKSFKAWIKKRWLCPREAKLNTKLKGMTGIYLPFWTFDTATASPFTATVTKSNKNENNPKSYYFGSSIIEILFGLGLFASENTVTVSGIHRQFFNDILIPASENHDSSILKRLEPYDTDNSLPYSPEFLSGFPAEQYSLGLDEAWETAQQSCTGKLSKSIKIRVNNENYTHSARNVKFKTAFYDVTFKYLLLPVWISSYVYKGEIYQFMVNGCTGKTAGKFPVSKIRLAAAVSLTVTLAALIAYFFLR
;
A
#
# COMPACT_ATOMS: atom_id res chain seq x y z
N MET A 1 67.53 -6.96 -35.24
CA MET A 1 67.20 -6.76 -36.67
C MET A 1 65.94 -7.57 -36.92
N HIS A 2 64.76 -6.98 -36.73
CA HIS A 2 63.94 -6.28 -37.73
C HIS A 2 63.13 -7.22 -38.64
N GLY A 3 61.83 -6.93 -38.71
CA GLY A 3 60.82 -7.52 -39.59
C GLY A 3 59.80 -8.33 -38.78
N GLY A 4 58.59 -7.87 -38.44
CA GLY A 4 57.76 -6.85 -39.08
C GLY A 4 56.89 -7.49 -40.15
N VAL A 5 55.76 -8.10 -39.78
CA VAL A 5 54.70 -8.49 -40.71
C VAL A 5 53.34 -8.13 -40.12
N ALA A 6 52.55 -7.51 -40.99
CA ALA A 6 51.33 -6.76 -40.81
C ALA A 6 50.21 -7.46 -40.01
N VAL A 7 49.57 -6.66 -39.15
CA VAL A 7 48.23 -6.92 -38.62
C VAL A 7 47.22 -6.56 -39.71
N GLU A 8 46.62 -7.57 -40.33
CA GLU A 8 45.46 -7.38 -41.20
C GLU A 8 44.19 -7.44 -40.34
N ARG A 9 43.52 -6.28 -40.21
CA ARG A 9 42.26 -6.14 -39.49
C ARG A 9 41.13 -6.63 -40.40
N GLU A 10 40.70 -7.88 -40.23
CA GLU A 10 39.39 -8.30 -40.72
C GLU A 10 38.30 -7.74 -39.80
N LYS A 11 37.58 -6.74 -40.33
CA LYS A 11 36.25 -6.34 -39.84
C LYS A 11 35.29 -7.50 -40.12
N ASN A 12 35.00 -8.32 -39.12
CA ASN A 12 33.88 -9.25 -39.22
C ASN A 12 32.63 -8.60 -38.61
N GLU A 13 31.71 -8.28 -39.52
CA GLU A 13 30.37 -7.79 -39.29
C GLU A 13 29.59 -8.68 -38.31
N LYS A 14 28.71 -8.00 -37.56
CA LYS A 14 27.74 -8.56 -36.64
C LYS A 14 26.96 -9.71 -37.30
N LYS A 15 27.11 -10.93 -36.79
CA LYS A 15 26.09 -11.97 -36.97
C LYS A 15 24.90 -11.62 -36.06
N GLU A 16 23.83 -11.11 -36.65
CA GLU A 16 22.49 -11.10 -36.05
C GLU A 16 22.03 -12.54 -35.81
N PRO A 17 21.65 -12.93 -34.58
CA PRO A 17 21.06 -14.25 -34.37
C PRO A 17 19.54 -14.18 -34.57
N THR A 18 19.09 -14.88 -35.61
CA THR A 18 17.84 -15.68 -35.73
C THR A 18 16.57 -15.14 -35.03
N GLY A 19 15.60 -14.73 -35.86
CA GLY A 19 14.29 -14.24 -35.43
C GLY A 19 13.51 -15.22 -34.55
N ARG A 20 12.95 -14.71 -33.45
CA ARG A 20 12.11 -15.43 -32.50
C ARG A 20 10.70 -15.58 -33.07
N LYS A 21 10.15 -16.80 -33.09
CA LYS A 21 8.78 -17.08 -33.53
C LYS A 21 7.79 -16.94 -32.38
N CYS A 22 6.62 -16.37 -32.66
CA CYS A 22 5.55 -16.18 -31.68
C CYS A 22 4.91 -17.52 -31.32
N LEU A 23 4.92 -17.87 -30.03
CA LEU A 23 4.31 -19.11 -29.52
C LEU A 23 2.78 -19.15 -29.64
N THR A 24 2.12 -18.02 -29.94
CA THR A 24 0.66 -17.96 -30.13
C THR A 24 0.24 -18.11 -31.58
N CYS A 25 0.99 -17.55 -32.53
CA CYS A 25 0.56 -17.50 -33.94
C CYS A 25 1.63 -17.89 -34.96
N GLY A 26 2.84 -18.24 -34.53
CA GLY A 26 3.93 -18.69 -35.39
C GLY A 26 4.60 -17.60 -36.25
N ASN A 27 4.15 -16.34 -36.18
CA ASN A 27 4.79 -15.23 -36.90
C ASN A 27 6.10 -14.79 -36.23
N ASP A 28 6.95 -14.12 -36.99
CA ASP A 28 8.18 -13.52 -36.45
C ASP A 28 7.85 -12.42 -35.45
N MET A 29 8.62 -12.36 -34.37
CA MET A 29 8.54 -11.34 -33.35
C MET A 29 9.62 -10.29 -33.55
N GLU A 30 9.24 -9.02 -33.35
CA GLU A 30 10.15 -7.89 -33.41
C GLU A 30 10.66 -7.55 -32.00
N PHE A 31 11.93 -7.18 -31.89
CA PHE A 31 12.52 -6.74 -30.63
C PHE A 31 12.24 -5.27 -30.37
N ASN A 32 11.70 -4.94 -29.20
CA ASN A 32 11.49 -3.58 -28.74
C ASN A 32 12.61 -3.17 -27.76
N PRO A 33 13.55 -2.30 -28.16
CA PRO A 33 14.68 -1.90 -27.33
C PRO A 33 14.30 -1.01 -26.14
N VAL A 34 13.07 -0.48 -26.10
CA VAL A 34 12.58 0.37 -24.99
C VAL A 34 12.06 -0.48 -23.84
N THR A 35 11.46 -1.64 -24.14
CA THR A 35 10.91 -2.58 -23.14
C THR A 35 11.80 -3.81 -22.93
N ASP A 36 12.93 -3.87 -23.63
CA ASP A 36 13.88 -4.99 -23.66
C ASP A 36 13.21 -6.34 -23.97
N GLY A 37 12.16 -6.37 -24.79
CA GLY A 37 11.32 -7.55 -25.00
C GLY A 37 10.87 -7.73 -26.45
N TYR A 38 10.38 -8.92 -26.79
CA TYR A 38 9.88 -9.23 -28.15
C TYR A 38 8.38 -9.01 -28.21
N PHE A 39 7.87 -8.47 -29.32
CA PHE A 39 6.44 -8.33 -29.57
C PHE A 39 6.07 -8.88 -30.95
N CYS A 40 4.92 -9.53 -31.02
CA CYS A 40 4.34 -10.01 -32.27
C CYS A 40 3.43 -8.94 -32.85
N THR A 41 3.77 -8.42 -34.02
CA THR A 41 2.97 -7.41 -34.75
C THR A 41 1.61 -7.94 -35.20
N VAL A 42 1.48 -9.26 -35.39
CA VAL A 42 0.24 -9.90 -35.86
C VAL A 42 -0.79 -10.15 -34.75
N CYS A 43 -0.41 -10.81 -33.66
CA CYS A 43 -1.35 -11.16 -32.59
C CYS A 43 -1.22 -10.31 -31.31
N GLY A 44 -0.28 -9.36 -31.28
CA GLY A 44 -0.06 -8.46 -30.14
C GLY A 44 0.58 -9.10 -28.92
N ARG A 45 1.04 -10.36 -28.99
CA ARG A 45 1.73 -11.05 -27.89
C ARG A 45 3.07 -10.38 -27.61
N VAL A 46 3.35 -10.13 -26.34
CA VAL A 46 4.64 -9.58 -25.87
C VAL A 46 5.32 -10.63 -24.99
N ASP A 47 6.52 -11.03 -25.36
CA ASP A 47 7.38 -11.93 -24.58
C ASP A 47 8.50 -11.11 -23.94
N LYS A 48 8.60 -11.13 -22.61
CA LYS A 48 9.72 -10.52 -21.88
C LYS A 48 11.00 -11.37 -22.04
N PRO A 49 12.19 -10.81 -21.88
CA PRO A 49 13.42 -11.59 -21.89
C PRO A 49 13.44 -12.47 -20.63
N THR A 50 13.73 -13.76 -20.82
CA THR A 50 14.12 -14.63 -19.72
C THR A 50 15.49 -14.14 -19.24
N VAL A 51 15.52 -13.50 -18.07
CA VAL A 51 16.79 -13.17 -17.41
C VAL A 51 17.43 -14.50 -17.05
N ASN A 52 18.54 -14.82 -17.72
CA ASN A 52 19.31 -16.07 -17.66
C ASN A 52 18.56 -17.28 -18.27
N GLY A 53 18.81 -17.54 -19.57
CA GLY A 53 18.86 -18.83 -20.28
C GLY A 53 18.31 -20.15 -19.70
N TYR A 54 17.30 -20.15 -18.86
CA TYR A 54 16.64 -21.33 -18.33
C TYR A 54 15.27 -21.47 -18.99
N GLU A 55 15.06 -22.61 -19.64
CA GLU A 55 13.76 -23.01 -20.19
C GLU A 55 12.71 -23.08 -19.06
N GLU A 56 11.48 -22.71 -19.40
CA GLU A 56 10.32 -22.49 -18.52
C GLU A 56 9.86 -23.76 -17.75
N ASP A 57 10.46 -24.91 -18.05
CA ASP A 57 10.11 -26.22 -17.49
C ASP A 57 10.91 -26.59 -16.21
N ASP A 58 11.98 -25.86 -15.87
CA ASP A 58 12.81 -26.16 -14.68
C ASP A 58 12.39 -25.38 -13.42
N TYR A 59 11.36 -24.52 -13.52
CA TYR A 59 10.77 -23.79 -12.37
C TYR A 59 9.97 -24.67 -11.39
N LEU A 60 9.89 -25.97 -11.67
CA LEU A 60 9.15 -26.95 -10.85
C LEU A 60 10.02 -27.70 -9.83
N SER A 61 11.35 -27.54 -9.82
CA SER A 61 12.24 -28.33 -8.95
C SER A 61 12.94 -27.55 -7.82
N THR A 62 13.09 -26.22 -7.92
CA THR A 62 13.58 -25.41 -6.80
C THR A 62 12.41 -24.79 -6.03
N GLY A 63 11.91 -25.55 -5.07
CA GLY A 63 11.21 -25.11 -3.86
C GLY A 63 10.54 -23.75 -3.94
N ARG A 64 9.38 -23.69 -4.61
CA ARG A 64 8.34 -22.75 -4.17
C ARG A 64 8.05 -23.11 -2.72
N ILE A 65 8.58 -22.33 -1.77
CA ILE A 65 8.04 -22.33 -0.42
C ILE A 65 6.68 -21.64 -0.52
N ILE A 66 5.68 -22.37 -1.04
CA ILE A 66 4.35 -22.28 -0.45
C ILE A 66 4.64 -22.66 0.99
N ALA A 67 4.51 -21.74 1.95
CA ALA A 67 4.83 -22.03 3.35
C ALA A 67 4.25 -23.40 3.71
N GLU A 68 5.11 -24.41 3.88
CA GLU A 68 4.72 -25.71 4.37
C GLU A 68 4.43 -25.48 5.86
N THR A 69 3.20 -25.09 6.16
CA THR A 69 2.74 -24.65 7.48
C THR A 69 2.47 -25.82 8.43
N THR A 70 3.21 -26.92 8.29
CA THR A 70 3.00 -28.17 9.01
C THR A 70 3.76 -28.28 10.33
N GLU A 71 4.45 -27.22 10.78
CA GLU A 71 5.14 -27.19 12.08
C GLU A 71 4.40 -26.33 13.12
N GLU A 72 4.47 -26.75 14.39
CA GLU A 72 3.72 -26.17 15.51
C GLU A 72 3.89 -24.64 15.56
N THR A 73 2.79 -23.90 15.72
CA THR A 73 2.83 -22.43 15.78
C THR A 73 3.57 -21.89 17.01
N ASP A 74 3.64 -22.72 18.06
CA ASP A 74 4.38 -22.46 19.28
C ASP A 74 5.80 -22.99 19.17
N LYS A 75 6.76 -22.09 18.95
CA LYS A 75 8.16 -22.46 19.16
C LYS A 75 8.39 -22.77 20.64
N LYS A 76 8.67 -24.03 20.96
CA LYS A 76 9.06 -24.44 22.31
C LYS A 76 10.52 -24.10 22.57
N CYS A 77 10.78 -23.54 23.74
CA CYS A 77 12.12 -23.22 24.19
C CYS A 77 12.94 -24.50 24.39
N SER A 78 14.10 -24.57 23.74
CA SER A 78 15.04 -25.68 23.89
C SER A 78 15.58 -25.84 25.32
N GLY A 79 15.59 -24.76 26.12
CA GLY A 79 16.10 -24.77 27.49
C GLY A 79 15.10 -25.25 28.55
N CYS A 80 13.80 -24.94 28.40
CA CYS A 80 12.79 -25.23 29.43
C CYS A 80 11.44 -25.77 28.93
N GLY A 81 11.26 -25.92 27.63
CA GLY A 81 10.00 -26.38 27.02
C GLY A 81 8.87 -25.35 27.02
N GLY A 82 9.05 -24.17 27.64
CA GLY A 82 8.07 -23.08 27.63
C GLY A 82 7.88 -22.47 26.22
N VAL A 83 6.70 -21.90 25.96
CA VAL A 83 6.41 -21.22 24.69
C VAL A 83 7.23 -19.93 24.56
N MET A 84 7.90 -19.75 23.43
CA MET A 84 8.69 -18.55 23.12
C MET A 84 7.85 -17.52 22.37
N ASN A 85 7.99 -16.24 22.71
CA ASN A 85 7.30 -15.13 22.03
C ASN A 85 8.25 -14.38 21.10
N TYR A 86 7.75 -13.87 19.98
CA TYR A 86 8.48 -12.94 19.14
C TYR A 86 8.67 -11.60 19.86
N ASP A 87 9.92 -11.14 19.90
CA ASP A 87 10.29 -9.87 20.50
C ASP A 87 10.70 -8.84 19.42
N PRO A 88 9.96 -7.73 19.26
CA PRO A 88 10.28 -6.69 18.29
C PRO A 88 11.63 -5.98 18.54
N HIS A 89 12.12 -5.97 19.79
CA HIS A 89 13.39 -5.31 20.15
C HIS A 89 14.58 -6.08 19.57
N THR A 90 14.67 -7.38 19.85
CA THR A 90 15.76 -8.26 19.45
C THR A 90 15.52 -8.96 18.11
N LYS A 91 14.31 -8.84 17.54
CA LYS A 91 13.86 -9.54 16.32
C LYS A 91 14.07 -11.05 16.39
N SER A 92 13.92 -11.59 17.59
CA SER A 92 14.21 -12.97 17.96
C SER A 92 13.04 -13.53 18.76
N LEU A 93 13.02 -14.85 18.92
CA LEU A 93 12.12 -15.51 19.85
C LEU A 93 12.74 -15.47 21.25
N LEU A 94 12.00 -14.98 22.23
CA LEU A 94 12.39 -14.93 23.64
C LEU A 94 11.47 -15.80 24.49
N CYS A 95 12.06 -16.66 25.32
CA CYS A 95 11.31 -17.43 26.30
C CYS A 95 11.03 -16.57 27.55
N PRO A 96 9.75 -16.30 27.89
CA PRO A 96 9.42 -15.50 29.07
C PRO A 96 9.69 -16.24 30.40
N PHE A 97 9.90 -17.55 30.36
CA PHE A 97 10.07 -18.38 31.56
C PHE A 97 11.54 -18.51 32.00
N CYS A 98 12.46 -18.72 31.06
CA CYS A 98 13.88 -18.92 31.37
C CYS A 98 14.81 -17.87 30.73
N GLY A 99 14.28 -16.96 29.90
CA GLY A 99 15.07 -15.91 29.24
C GLY A 99 15.88 -16.36 28.03
N ASN A 100 15.80 -17.64 27.62
CA ASN A 100 16.51 -18.12 26.44
C ASN A 100 16.04 -17.40 25.17
N ALA A 101 16.97 -17.15 24.24
CA ALA A 101 16.74 -16.42 23.00
C ALA A 101 17.14 -17.26 21.78
N GLU A 102 16.30 -17.28 20.76
CA GLU A 102 16.56 -17.96 19.48
C GLU A 102 16.38 -16.99 18.31
N ASN A 103 17.39 -16.88 17.45
CA ASN A 103 17.33 -16.01 16.28
C ASN A 103 16.44 -16.64 15.20
N LEU A 104 15.55 -15.85 14.63
CA LEU A 104 14.77 -16.27 13.46
C LEU A 104 15.64 -16.20 12.21
N ASN A 105 16.19 -17.35 11.81
CA ASN A 105 16.98 -17.52 10.57
C ASN A 105 16.21 -17.23 9.26
N LEU A 106 14.94 -16.81 9.35
CA LEU A 106 14.11 -16.44 8.21
C LEU A 106 14.44 -15.04 7.68
N VAL A 107 14.85 -14.11 8.56
CA VAL A 107 15.22 -12.74 8.18
C VAL A 107 16.52 -12.72 7.38
N SER A 108 17.43 -13.65 7.66
CA SER A 108 18.78 -13.70 7.08
C SER A 108 18.86 -14.36 5.69
N ARG A 109 17.81 -15.04 5.23
CA ARG A 109 17.79 -15.72 3.92
C ARG A 109 17.23 -14.88 2.77
N GLY A 110 16.76 -13.66 3.03
CA GLY A 110 16.30 -12.73 1.98
C GLY A 110 15.04 -13.16 1.23
N TYR A 111 14.32 -14.17 1.73
CA TYR A 111 13.06 -14.58 1.13
C TYR A 111 12.00 -13.48 1.32
N LYS A 112 11.31 -13.16 0.23
CA LYS A 112 10.20 -12.21 0.19
C LYS A 112 8.88 -12.94 -0.01
N ALA A 113 7.79 -12.38 0.51
CA ALA A 113 6.46 -12.88 0.21
C ALA A 113 6.20 -12.82 -1.31
N SER A 114 5.74 -13.93 -1.88
CA SER A 114 5.53 -14.04 -3.33
C SER A 114 4.25 -13.36 -3.79
N GLU A 115 4.33 -12.69 -4.94
CA GLU A 115 3.16 -12.23 -5.69
C GLU A 115 2.39 -13.41 -6.30
N ASN A 116 1.07 -13.38 -6.16
CA ASN A 116 0.19 -14.39 -6.73
C ASN A 116 -0.65 -13.80 -7.86
N SER A 117 -0.82 -14.57 -8.95
CA SER A 117 -1.68 -14.15 -10.06
C SER A 117 -3.15 -14.23 -9.66
N PHE A 118 -3.87 -13.12 -9.84
CA PHE A 118 -5.30 -13.02 -9.50
C PHE A 118 -6.16 -14.06 -10.23
N GLU A 119 -5.88 -14.30 -11.51
CA GLU A 119 -6.64 -15.21 -12.37
C GLU A 119 -6.36 -16.70 -12.06
N LYS A 120 -5.13 -17.03 -11.67
CA LYS A 120 -4.72 -18.41 -11.37
C LYS A 120 -5.18 -18.87 -9.99
N GLU A 121 -5.29 -17.96 -9.03
CA GLU A 121 -5.55 -18.30 -7.62
C GLU A 121 -7.02 -18.37 -7.21
N LYS A 122 -7.97 -18.05 -8.10
CA LYS A 122 -9.41 -18.23 -7.84
C LYS A 122 -9.82 -19.66 -7.45
N ARG A 123 -8.93 -20.66 -7.60
CA ARG A 123 -9.19 -22.07 -7.26
C ARG A 123 -8.08 -22.77 -6.43
N ARG A 124 -6.96 -22.11 -6.10
CA ARG A 124 -5.74 -22.81 -5.62
C ARG A 124 -5.13 -22.27 -4.33
N ALA A 125 -5.62 -21.16 -3.80
CA ALA A 125 -4.93 -20.49 -2.70
C ALA A 125 -4.86 -21.40 -1.47
N SER A 126 -3.66 -21.53 -0.90
CA SER A 126 -3.42 -22.36 0.29
C SER A 126 -4.42 -21.94 1.38
N ARG A 127 -5.24 -22.88 1.84
CA ARG A 127 -6.22 -22.63 2.90
C ARG A 127 -5.69 -23.00 4.29
N ASN A 128 -4.41 -23.36 4.37
CA ASN A 128 -3.79 -23.92 5.57
C ASN A 128 -2.93 -22.86 6.28
N TRP A 129 -3.47 -22.29 7.35
CA TRP A 129 -2.77 -21.34 8.23
C TRP A 129 -1.70 -21.98 9.13
N GLY A 130 -1.63 -23.32 9.13
CA GLY A 130 -0.86 -24.14 10.07
C GLY A 130 -1.67 -24.50 11.31
N PHE A 131 -1.87 -25.81 11.54
CA PHE A 131 -2.60 -26.47 12.63
C PHE A 131 -4.00 -25.93 13.00
N LYS A 132 -4.66 -26.56 14.00
CA LYS A 132 -6.03 -26.27 14.47
C LYS A 132 -6.12 -24.89 15.16
N THR A 133 -6.08 -23.82 14.39
CA THR A 133 -6.34 -22.47 14.88
C THR A 133 -7.75 -22.38 15.48
N LYS A 134 -7.89 -21.81 16.67
CA LYS A 134 -9.22 -21.48 17.22
C LYS A 134 -9.59 -20.09 16.73
N THR A 135 -10.55 -20.04 15.80
CA THR A 135 -11.21 -18.78 15.49
C THR A 135 -12.13 -18.43 16.64
N VAL A 136 -11.91 -17.26 17.22
CA VAL A 136 -12.69 -16.73 18.32
C VAL A 136 -13.43 -15.50 17.83
N VAL A 137 -14.74 -15.46 18.06
CA VAL A 137 -15.60 -14.34 17.73
C VAL A 137 -16.03 -13.67 19.01
N CYS A 138 -15.83 -12.36 19.12
CA CYS A 138 -16.33 -11.61 20.28
C CYS A 138 -17.85 -11.38 20.15
N ASP A 139 -18.63 -11.80 21.13
CA ASP A 139 -20.08 -11.64 21.11
C ASP A 139 -20.52 -10.18 21.25
N PHE A 140 -19.65 -9.33 21.82
CA PHE A 140 -19.93 -7.90 22.03
C PHE A 140 -19.63 -7.03 20.80
N CYS A 141 -18.51 -7.26 20.11
CA CYS A 141 -18.10 -6.40 18.98
C CYS A 141 -18.00 -7.11 17.63
N GLY A 142 -18.27 -8.43 17.57
CA GLY A 142 -18.23 -9.21 16.33
C GLY A 142 -16.83 -9.53 15.79
N GLY A 143 -15.76 -9.01 16.42
CA GLY A 143 -14.39 -9.18 15.94
C GLY A 143 -13.96 -10.65 15.91
N LYS A 144 -13.46 -11.11 14.75
CA LYS A 144 -12.97 -12.49 14.54
C LYS A 144 -11.45 -12.52 14.61
N THR A 145 -10.91 -13.23 15.60
CA THR A 145 -9.47 -13.29 15.84
C THR A 145 -9.03 -14.75 15.84
N ILE A 146 -7.91 -15.04 15.19
CA ILE A 146 -7.21 -16.30 15.35
C ILE A 146 -6.31 -16.21 16.57
N TYR A 147 -6.50 -17.15 17.48
CA TYR A 147 -5.56 -17.44 18.54
C TYR A 147 -4.88 -18.77 18.28
N ASP A 148 -3.66 -18.87 18.80
CA ASP A 148 -3.01 -20.15 19.01
C ASP A 148 -3.92 -21.08 19.84
N TYR A 149 -3.89 -22.37 19.52
CA TYR A 149 -4.76 -23.42 20.04
C TYR A 149 -4.76 -23.49 21.58
N LEU A 150 -3.63 -23.13 22.22
CA LEU A 150 -3.43 -23.15 23.66
C LEU A 150 -3.82 -21.82 24.34
N LYS A 151 -3.90 -20.70 23.61
CA LYS A 151 -4.36 -19.42 24.15
C LYS A 151 -5.88 -19.31 24.05
N LEU A 152 -6.57 -19.72 25.12
CA LEU A 152 -7.94 -19.26 25.38
C LEU A 152 -7.87 -17.76 25.74
N SER A 153 -8.26 -16.90 24.80
CA SER A 153 -8.44 -15.49 25.10
C SER A 153 -9.64 -15.33 26.03
N GLU A 154 -9.40 -15.02 27.31
CA GLU A 154 -10.47 -14.59 28.23
C GLU A 154 -10.97 -13.17 27.93
N LYS A 155 -10.29 -12.40 27.05
CA LYS A 155 -10.58 -10.98 26.78
C LYS A 155 -10.37 -10.58 25.32
N CYS A 156 -11.40 -10.04 24.69
CA CYS A 156 -11.37 -9.46 23.36
C CYS A 156 -10.36 -8.30 23.27
N PRO A 157 -9.44 -8.28 22.29
CA PRO A 157 -8.40 -7.27 22.14
C PRO A 157 -8.94 -5.90 21.69
N TYR A 158 -10.17 -5.87 21.19
CA TYR A 158 -10.82 -4.67 20.68
C TYR A 158 -11.62 -3.92 21.74
N CYS A 159 -12.55 -4.62 22.39
CA CYS A 159 -13.49 -4.02 23.33
C CYS A 159 -13.20 -4.39 24.79
N GLY A 160 -12.30 -5.34 25.04
CA GLY A 160 -12.01 -5.85 26.38
C GLY A 160 -13.11 -6.74 26.97
N SER A 161 -14.12 -7.14 26.19
CA SER A 161 -15.18 -8.06 26.63
C SER A 161 -14.60 -9.45 26.92
N ASN A 162 -15.10 -10.08 27.99
CA ASN A 162 -14.75 -11.46 28.30
C ASN A 162 -15.62 -12.50 27.57
N GLN A 163 -16.63 -12.04 26.82
CA GLN A 163 -17.53 -12.91 26.07
C GLN A 163 -16.98 -13.11 24.66
N VAL A 164 -16.31 -14.23 24.50
CA VAL A 164 -15.79 -14.67 23.21
C VAL A 164 -16.10 -16.14 22.99
N THR A 165 -16.59 -16.46 21.80
CA THR A 165 -17.09 -17.79 21.44
C THR A 165 -16.17 -18.42 20.40
N GLN A 166 -15.79 -19.68 20.61
CA GLN A 166 -15.02 -20.45 19.63
C GLN A 166 -15.95 -20.86 18.47
N VAL A 167 -15.54 -20.58 17.24
CA VAL A 167 -16.24 -21.02 16.03
C VAL A 167 -15.39 -22.07 15.32
N LYS A 168 -16.04 -23.05 14.67
CA LYS A 168 -15.35 -24.00 13.79
C LYS A 168 -14.67 -23.19 12.67
N SER A 169 -13.38 -23.44 12.47
CA SER A 169 -12.59 -22.80 11.43
C SER A 169 -13.25 -23.02 10.06
N VAL A 170 -13.58 -21.94 9.37
CA VAL A 170 -13.96 -21.96 7.96
C VAL A 170 -12.67 -22.06 7.15
N GLU A 171 -12.67 -22.82 6.07
CA GLU A 171 -11.55 -22.86 5.13
C GLU A 171 -11.32 -21.48 4.51
N THR A 172 -10.28 -20.77 4.97
CA THR A 172 -9.91 -19.41 4.51
C THR A 172 -8.51 -19.42 3.91
N ILE A 173 -8.23 -18.51 2.99
CA ILE A 173 -6.89 -18.34 2.41
C ILE A 173 -5.90 -18.01 3.52
N ALA A 174 -4.77 -18.69 3.56
CA ALA A 174 -3.68 -18.43 4.49
C ALA A 174 -2.82 -17.24 4.01
N PRO A 175 -2.24 -16.44 4.92
CA PRO A 175 -1.34 -15.35 4.56
C PRO A 175 -0.15 -15.86 3.76
N GLY A 176 0.19 -15.15 2.69
CA GLY A 176 1.42 -15.38 1.93
C GLY A 176 2.63 -14.70 2.57
N GLY A 177 2.39 -13.66 3.38
CA GLY A 177 3.47 -12.90 4.01
C GLY A 177 3.08 -12.13 5.26
N VAL A 178 4.10 -11.62 5.94
CA VAL A 178 3.99 -10.82 7.16
C VAL A 178 5.02 -9.70 7.17
N CYS A 179 4.62 -8.53 7.64
CA CYS A 179 5.55 -7.50 8.06
C CYS A 179 5.78 -7.65 9.58
N PRO A 180 6.98 -7.95 10.07
CA PRO A 180 7.17 -8.18 11.49
C PRO A 180 6.97 -6.91 12.32
N PHE A 181 6.52 -7.05 13.57
CA PHE A 181 6.64 -5.95 14.53
C PHE A 181 8.12 -5.53 14.68
N LEU A 182 8.39 -4.24 14.53
CA LEU A 182 9.71 -3.62 14.74
C LEU A 182 9.70 -2.58 15.87
N ILE A 183 8.51 -2.12 16.24
CA ILE A 183 8.27 -1.13 17.28
C ILE A 183 7.68 -1.85 18.49
N GLU A 184 8.38 -1.78 19.61
CA GLU A 184 7.88 -2.25 20.91
C GLU A 184 6.75 -1.36 21.45
N GLU A 185 5.97 -1.90 22.38
CA GLU A 185 4.85 -1.20 23.02
C GLU A 185 5.26 0.17 23.58
N TYR A 186 6.38 0.24 24.33
CA TYR A 186 6.86 1.48 24.92
C TYR A 186 7.15 2.56 23.86
N LYS A 187 7.76 2.17 22.74
CA LYS A 187 8.03 3.08 21.61
C LYS A 187 6.73 3.50 20.93
N ALA A 188 5.75 2.60 20.80
CA ALA A 188 4.43 2.92 20.27
C ALA A 188 3.69 3.94 21.16
N GLN A 189 3.73 3.78 22.48
CA GLN A 189 3.18 4.75 23.43
C GLN A 189 3.83 6.12 23.29
N LYS A 190 5.17 6.16 23.09
CA LYS A 190 5.91 7.40 22.86
C LYS A 190 5.50 8.08 21.55
N SER A 191 5.33 7.32 20.47
CA SER A 191 4.83 7.83 19.17
C SER A 191 3.44 8.45 19.31
N PHE A 192 2.55 7.80 20.06
CA PHE A 192 1.23 8.36 20.35
C PHE A 192 1.33 9.69 21.13
N LYS A 193 2.14 9.74 22.19
CA LYS A 193 2.35 10.98 22.97
C LYS A 193 2.88 12.11 22.09
N ALA A 194 3.80 11.81 21.16
CA ALA A 194 4.31 12.79 20.20
C ALA A 194 3.22 13.24 19.22
N TRP A 195 2.40 12.31 18.73
CA TRP A 195 1.31 12.56 17.80
C TRP A 195 0.21 13.45 18.38
N ILE A 196 -0.30 13.14 19.58
CA ILE A 196 -1.40 13.90 20.19
C ILE A 196 -0.98 15.32 20.57
N LYS A 197 0.29 15.51 20.97
CA LYS A 197 0.85 16.84 21.26
C LYS A 197 0.76 17.77 20.05
N LYS A 198 0.99 17.26 18.84
CA LYS A 198 0.92 18.01 17.57
C LYS A 198 -0.51 18.35 17.12
N ARG A 199 -1.56 17.82 17.76
CA ARG A 199 -2.96 18.13 17.40
C ARG A 199 -3.38 19.47 17.99
N TRP A 200 -3.28 20.54 17.20
CA TRP A 200 -3.58 21.90 17.65
C TRP A 200 -5.03 22.07 18.12
N LEU A 201 -5.99 21.40 17.47
CA LEU A 201 -7.40 21.40 17.88
C LEU A 201 -7.69 20.56 19.13
N CYS A 202 -6.76 19.70 19.58
CA CYS A 202 -6.97 18.88 20.77
C CYS A 202 -6.84 19.74 22.06
N PRO A 203 -7.82 19.71 22.99
CA PRO A 203 -7.75 20.37 24.29
C PRO A 203 -6.43 20.06 25.03
N ARG A 204 -5.92 21.04 25.78
CA ARG A 204 -4.66 20.87 26.54
C ARG A 204 -4.81 19.78 27.61
N GLU A 205 -5.95 19.70 28.29
CA GLU A 205 -6.28 18.65 29.26
C GLU A 205 -6.20 17.26 28.65
N ALA A 206 -6.78 17.06 27.46
CA ALA A 206 -6.74 15.77 26.75
C ALA A 206 -5.31 15.33 26.39
N LYS A 207 -4.39 16.29 26.15
CA LYS A 207 -2.98 16.02 25.85
C LYS A 207 -2.14 15.67 27.09
N LEU A 208 -2.52 16.18 28.26
CA LEU A 208 -1.75 16.04 29.51
C LEU A 208 -2.24 14.86 30.35
N ASN A 209 -3.55 14.67 30.41
CA ASN A 209 -4.20 13.68 31.29
C ASN A 209 -4.58 12.41 30.53
N THR A 210 -3.85 12.05 29.48
CA THR A 210 -4.14 10.85 28.70
C THR A 210 -3.80 9.60 29.51
N LYS A 211 -4.81 9.06 30.20
CA LYS A 211 -4.73 7.74 30.84
C LYS A 211 -4.79 6.69 29.74
N LEU A 212 -3.63 6.29 29.23
CA LEU A 212 -3.51 5.17 28.31
C LEU A 212 -3.81 3.88 29.08
N LYS A 213 -4.80 3.12 28.60
CA LYS A 213 -4.80 1.68 28.83
C LYS A 213 -3.64 1.10 28.01
N GLY A 214 -2.99 0.03 28.46
CA GLY A 214 -1.91 -0.63 27.71
C GLY A 214 -2.26 -0.83 26.23
N MET A 215 -1.27 -0.95 25.36
CA MET A 215 -1.52 -1.12 23.93
C MET A 215 -1.53 -2.61 23.58
N THR A 216 -2.50 -3.01 22.78
CA THR A 216 -2.57 -4.38 22.27
C THR A 216 -1.91 -4.41 20.90
N GLY A 217 -0.88 -5.25 20.74
CA GLY A 217 -0.29 -5.54 19.43
C GLY A 217 -1.12 -6.61 18.73
N ILE A 218 -1.47 -6.38 17.47
CA ILE A 218 -2.23 -7.32 16.65
C ILE A 218 -1.76 -7.26 15.20
N TYR A 219 -1.80 -8.40 14.51
CA TYR A 219 -1.68 -8.46 13.06
C TYR A 219 -3.04 -8.30 12.40
N LEU A 220 -3.15 -7.28 11.55
CA LEU A 220 -4.33 -7.06 10.74
C LEU A 220 -4.13 -7.60 9.33
N PRO A 221 -5.17 -8.20 8.72
CA PRO A 221 -5.10 -8.74 7.37
C PRO A 221 -5.21 -7.61 6.34
N PHE A 222 -4.38 -7.69 5.30
CA PHE A 222 -4.39 -6.76 4.18
C PHE A 222 -4.20 -7.49 2.86
N TRP A 223 -4.89 -7.01 1.84
CA TRP A 223 -4.60 -7.34 0.46
C TRP A 223 -3.68 -6.26 -0.11
N THR A 224 -2.66 -6.68 -0.84
CA THR A 224 -1.89 -5.81 -1.73
C THR A 224 -2.20 -6.20 -3.15
N PHE A 225 -2.29 -5.22 -4.05
CA PHE A 225 -2.47 -5.47 -5.46
C PHE A 225 -1.47 -4.69 -6.30
N ASP A 226 -0.86 -5.38 -7.23
CA ASP A 226 -0.12 -4.77 -8.32
C ASP A 226 -0.96 -4.84 -9.59
N THR A 227 -0.93 -3.77 -10.38
CA THR A 227 -1.68 -3.74 -11.64
C THR A 227 -1.17 -2.68 -12.59
N ALA A 228 -1.12 -3.04 -13.87
CA ALA A 228 -0.96 -2.10 -14.96
C ALA A 228 -2.33 -1.59 -15.43
N THR A 229 -2.39 -0.30 -15.78
CA THR A 229 -3.63 0.34 -16.23
C THR A 229 -3.49 0.94 -17.61
N ALA A 230 -4.60 0.94 -18.34
CA ALA A 230 -4.79 1.70 -19.57
C ALA A 230 -6.11 2.46 -19.48
N SER A 231 -6.02 3.78 -19.47
CA SER A 231 -7.15 4.69 -19.28
C SER A 231 -7.32 5.58 -20.51
N PRO A 232 -8.10 5.14 -21.52
CA PRO A 232 -8.62 6.06 -22.53
C PRO A 232 -9.36 7.22 -21.86
N PHE A 233 -9.00 8.44 -22.21
CA PHE A 233 -9.54 9.64 -21.60
C PHE A 233 -9.93 10.69 -22.64
N THR A 234 -10.84 11.56 -22.23
CA THR A 234 -11.17 12.84 -22.89
C THR A 234 -11.08 13.96 -21.86
N ALA A 235 -10.54 15.11 -22.25
CA ALA A 235 -10.49 16.30 -21.41
C ALA A 235 -10.72 17.55 -22.26
N THR A 236 -11.21 18.61 -21.62
CA THR A 236 -11.36 19.93 -22.26
C THR A 236 -10.21 20.82 -21.81
N VAL A 237 -9.52 21.43 -22.75
CA VAL A 237 -8.46 22.41 -22.49
C VAL A 237 -8.82 23.75 -23.11
N THR A 238 -8.53 24.84 -22.41
CA THR A 238 -8.60 26.19 -22.98
C THR A 238 -7.24 26.49 -23.60
N LYS A 239 -7.19 26.66 -24.93
CA LYS A 239 -5.98 27.12 -25.61
C LYS A 239 -5.90 28.64 -25.50
N SER A 240 -4.79 29.16 -24.99
CA SER A 240 -4.48 30.58 -25.12
C SER A 240 -4.03 30.84 -26.56
N ASN A 241 -4.69 31.76 -27.28
CA ASN A 241 -4.20 32.26 -28.56
C ASN A 241 -2.88 33.02 -28.30
N LYS A 242 -1.75 32.31 -28.26
CA LYS A 242 -0.47 32.95 -28.58
C LYS A 242 -0.45 33.14 -30.09
N ASN A 243 -0.95 34.29 -30.55
CA ASN A 243 -0.64 34.76 -31.89
C ASN A 243 0.90 34.88 -31.98
N GLU A 244 1.52 34.10 -32.85
CA GLU A 244 2.98 34.10 -33.12
C GLU A 244 3.51 35.45 -33.64
N ASN A 245 2.67 36.48 -33.81
CA ASN A 245 3.05 37.76 -34.40
C ASN A 245 2.91 38.99 -33.48
N ASN A 246 2.84 38.85 -32.15
CA ASN A 246 2.93 40.02 -31.27
C ASN A 246 4.34 40.19 -30.65
N PRO A 247 5.01 41.34 -30.84
CA PRO A 247 6.33 41.57 -30.31
C PRO A 247 6.26 41.72 -28.79
N LYS A 248 7.11 40.97 -28.07
CA LYS A 248 7.55 41.18 -26.68
C LYS A 248 6.50 41.82 -25.75
N SER A 249 5.64 41.00 -25.16
CA SER A 249 4.85 41.42 -24.01
C SER A 249 5.78 41.72 -22.83
N TYR A 250 5.88 42.99 -22.46
CA TYR A 250 6.50 43.45 -21.23
C TYR A 250 5.85 42.76 -20.02
N TYR A 251 6.66 42.33 -19.05
CA TYR A 251 6.22 41.89 -17.74
C TYR A 251 5.55 43.07 -17.00
N PHE A 252 4.24 43.24 -17.17
CA PHE A 252 3.40 43.98 -16.24
C PHE A 252 2.77 42.97 -15.26
N GLY A 253 2.81 43.30 -13.97
CA GLY A 253 2.57 42.38 -12.86
C GLY A 253 1.36 41.45 -13.03
N SER A 254 1.53 40.19 -12.62
CA SER A 254 0.59 39.07 -12.79
C SER A 254 -0.86 39.37 -12.41
N SER A 255 -1.10 40.33 -11.51
CA SER A 255 -2.41 40.67 -10.97
C SER A 255 -3.36 41.30 -12.01
N ILE A 256 -2.87 42.11 -12.95
CA ILE A 256 -3.75 42.82 -13.90
C ILE A 256 -4.27 41.86 -14.99
N ILE A 257 -3.47 40.88 -15.40
CA ILE A 257 -3.85 39.89 -16.42
C ILE A 257 -4.95 38.97 -15.88
N GLU A 258 -4.85 38.51 -14.63
CA GLU A 258 -5.91 37.71 -14.00
C GLU A 258 -7.23 38.47 -13.88
N ILE A 259 -7.18 39.77 -13.55
CA ILE A 259 -8.37 40.63 -13.42
C ILE A 259 -9.06 40.83 -14.78
N LEU A 260 -8.30 41.07 -15.85
CA LEU A 260 -8.86 41.26 -17.18
C LEU A 260 -9.48 39.95 -17.75
N PHE A 261 -8.94 38.79 -17.37
CA PHE A 261 -9.57 37.49 -17.63
C PHE A 261 -10.86 37.29 -16.82
N GLY A 262 -10.86 37.68 -15.54
CA GLY A 262 -12.05 37.61 -14.67
C GLY A 262 -13.20 38.52 -15.12
N LEU A 263 -12.89 39.63 -15.80
CA LEU A 263 -13.86 40.60 -16.34
C LEU A 263 -14.43 40.22 -17.71
N GLY A 264 -14.01 39.11 -18.33
CA GLY A 264 -14.54 38.64 -19.62
C GLY A 264 -14.18 39.50 -20.84
N LEU A 265 -13.26 40.46 -20.68
CA LEU A 265 -12.88 41.42 -21.73
C LEU A 265 -11.98 40.81 -22.84
N PHE A 266 -11.43 39.61 -22.61
CA PHE A 266 -10.71 38.80 -23.61
C PHE A 266 -11.29 37.38 -23.68
N ALA A 267 -12.51 37.24 -24.19
CA ALA A 267 -13.16 35.95 -24.37
C ALA A 267 -13.21 35.53 -25.85
N SER A 268 -12.13 34.91 -26.31
CA SER A 268 -12.23 33.83 -27.31
C SER A 268 -11.66 32.58 -26.65
N GLU A 269 -12.48 31.96 -25.79
CA GLU A 269 -12.12 30.65 -25.22
C GLU A 269 -12.28 29.59 -26.30
N ASN A 270 -11.27 29.42 -27.14
CA ASN A 270 -11.15 28.25 -27.99
C ASN A 270 -10.90 27.04 -27.09
N THR A 271 -11.98 26.48 -26.55
CA THR A 271 -11.97 25.22 -25.82
C THR A 271 -11.86 24.08 -26.81
N VAL A 272 -10.87 23.22 -26.61
CA VAL A 272 -10.62 22.07 -27.46
C VAL A 272 -10.74 20.81 -26.61
N THR A 273 -11.42 19.80 -27.16
CA THR A 273 -11.44 18.47 -26.56
C THR A 273 -10.21 17.71 -27.02
N VAL A 274 -9.42 17.26 -26.05
CA VAL A 274 -8.28 16.38 -26.28
C VAL A 274 -8.63 14.97 -25.81
N SER A 275 -8.08 13.97 -26.48
CA SER A 275 -8.24 12.58 -26.11
C SER A 275 -6.90 11.85 -26.19
N GLY A 276 -6.80 10.75 -25.46
CA GLY A 276 -5.58 9.95 -25.43
C GLY A 276 -5.74 8.72 -24.55
N ILE A 277 -4.65 7.96 -24.39
CA ILE A 277 -4.59 6.82 -23.48
C ILE A 277 -3.51 7.08 -22.45
N HIS A 278 -3.90 7.17 -21.19
CA HIS A 278 -2.96 7.26 -20.07
C HIS A 278 -2.66 5.87 -19.54
N ARG A 279 -1.38 5.54 -19.37
CA ARG A 279 -0.92 4.27 -18.80
C ARG A 279 -0.20 4.55 -17.50
N GLN A 280 -0.46 3.72 -16.49
CA GLN A 280 0.14 3.86 -15.18
C GLN A 280 0.20 2.49 -14.50
N PHE A 281 1.33 2.19 -13.87
CA PHE A 281 1.47 1.02 -13.00
C PHE A 281 1.20 1.45 -11.56
N PHE A 282 0.50 0.60 -10.82
CA PHE A 282 0.30 0.71 -9.38
C PHE A 282 0.97 -0.49 -8.72
N ASN A 283 1.92 -0.20 -7.83
CA ASN A 283 2.58 -1.17 -6.96
C ASN A 283 1.96 -1.07 -5.58
N ASP A 284 1.69 -2.21 -4.94
CA ASP A 284 1.22 -2.36 -3.57
C ASP A 284 0.02 -1.44 -3.23
N ILE A 285 -1.06 -1.56 -4.01
CA ILE A 285 -2.34 -0.97 -3.60
C ILE A 285 -2.81 -1.70 -2.35
N LEU A 286 -2.63 -1.06 -1.20
CA LEU A 286 -2.90 -1.65 0.09
C LEU A 286 -4.38 -1.47 0.51
N ILE A 287 -5.09 -2.58 0.69
CA ILE A 287 -6.50 -2.63 1.08
C ILE A 287 -6.64 -3.39 2.40
N PRO A 288 -7.12 -2.74 3.49
CA PRO A 288 -7.46 -3.44 4.71
C PRO A 288 -8.49 -4.53 4.42
N ALA A 289 -8.21 -5.75 4.87
CA ALA A 289 -9.09 -6.89 4.68
C ALA A 289 -9.96 -7.16 5.92
N SER A 290 -10.02 -6.24 6.88
CA SER A 290 -10.86 -6.31 8.09
C SER A 290 -11.80 -5.11 8.15
N GLU A 291 -13.08 -5.39 8.42
CA GLU A 291 -14.14 -4.40 8.62
C GLU A 291 -14.28 -3.94 10.07
N ASN A 292 -13.52 -4.55 11.00
CA ASN A 292 -13.61 -4.25 12.43
C ASN A 292 -12.98 -2.90 12.82
N HIS A 293 -12.35 -2.21 11.86
CA HIS A 293 -11.53 -1.02 12.09
C HIS A 293 -11.92 0.13 11.16
N ASP A 294 -11.75 1.35 11.67
CA ASP A 294 -11.94 2.57 10.87
C ASP A 294 -10.88 2.62 9.75
N SER A 295 -11.31 2.35 8.51
CA SER A 295 -10.44 2.31 7.33
C SER A 295 -9.69 3.63 7.10
N SER A 296 -10.24 4.77 7.55
CA SER A 296 -9.57 6.06 7.49
C SER A 296 -8.38 6.13 8.44
N ILE A 297 -8.46 5.49 9.61
CA ILE A 297 -7.34 5.40 10.55
C ILE A 297 -6.25 4.53 9.94
N LEU A 298 -6.60 3.33 9.45
CA LEU A 298 -5.66 2.39 8.84
C LEU A 298 -4.90 3.00 7.65
N LYS A 299 -5.61 3.67 6.74
CA LYS A 299 -5.00 4.37 5.61
C LYS A 299 -4.00 5.47 6.04
N ARG A 300 -4.22 6.10 7.20
CA ARG A 300 -3.29 7.10 7.75
C ARG A 300 -2.06 6.47 8.42
N LEU A 301 -2.04 5.16 8.65
CA LEU A 301 -0.88 4.43 9.18
C LEU A 301 0.15 4.09 8.10
N GLU A 302 -0.24 4.09 6.83
CA GLU A 302 0.66 3.89 5.68
C GLU A 302 1.78 4.95 5.63
N PRO A 303 2.98 4.65 5.10
CA PRO A 303 3.31 3.44 4.35
C PRO A 303 3.71 2.25 5.25
N TYR A 304 3.53 1.06 4.71
CA TYR A 304 4.21 -0.17 5.16
C TYR A 304 5.26 -0.55 4.13
N ASP A 305 6.29 -1.27 4.56
CA ASP A 305 7.31 -1.82 3.68
C ASP A 305 6.88 -3.21 3.17
N THR A 306 5.89 -3.21 2.30
CA THR A 306 5.29 -4.43 1.73
C THR A 306 6.24 -5.13 0.76
N ASP A 307 7.13 -4.38 0.10
CA ASP A 307 8.18 -4.90 -0.79
C ASP A 307 9.18 -5.81 -0.06
N ASN A 308 9.40 -5.58 1.23
CA ASN A 308 10.29 -6.40 2.07
C ASN A 308 9.51 -7.25 3.09
N SER A 309 8.23 -7.51 2.81
CA SER A 309 7.46 -8.48 3.60
C SER A 309 8.09 -9.87 3.50
N LEU A 310 8.11 -10.57 4.64
CA LEU A 310 8.68 -11.90 4.75
C LEU A 310 7.61 -12.95 4.46
N PRO A 311 7.97 -14.14 3.96
CA PRO A 311 7.05 -15.28 3.90
C PRO A 311 6.38 -15.49 5.26
N TYR A 312 5.10 -15.88 5.22
CA TYR A 312 4.38 -16.18 6.44
C TYR A 312 5.07 -17.30 7.23
N SER A 313 5.24 -17.06 8.53
CA SER A 313 5.75 -18.04 9.48
C SER A 313 4.99 -17.87 10.80
N PRO A 314 4.46 -18.94 11.39
CA PRO A 314 3.71 -18.86 12.64
C PRO A 314 4.46 -18.21 13.80
N GLU A 315 5.79 -18.29 13.82
CA GLU A 315 6.65 -17.73 14.86
C GLU A 315 6.46 -16.21 15.01
N PHE A 316 6.11 -15.50 13.92
CA PHE A 316 5.81 -14.07 13.98
C PHE A 316 4.52 -13.76 14.73
N LEU A 317 3.57 -14.72 14.78
CA LEU A 317 2.33 -14.62 15.55
C LEU A 317 2.51 -15.00 17.02
N SER A 318 3.67 -15.59 17.39
CA SER A 318 3.88 -15.96 18.77
C SER A 318 3.98 -14.72 19.67
N GLY A 319 2.95 -14.49 20.47
CA GLY A 319 2.81 -13.29 21.31
C GLY A 319 1.91 -12.19 20.74
N PHE A 320 1.48 -12.30 19.47
CA PHE A 320 0.63 -11.32 18.79
C PHE A 320 -0.55 -12.01 18.10
N PRO A 321 -1.81 -11.76 18.50
CA PRO A 321 -2.97 -12.28 17.78
C PRO A 321 -3.00 -11.79 16.33
N ALA A 322 -3.69 -12.54 15.46
CA ALA A 322 -3.95 -12.15 14.08
C ALA A 322 -5.45 -12.17 13.77
N GLU A 323 -5.93 -11.19 13.02
CA GLU A 323 -7.28 -11.19 12.47
C GLU A 323 -7.36 -12.00 11.18
N GLN A 324 -8.49 -12.68 10.99
CA GLN A 324 -8.87 -13.21 9.68
C GLN A 324 -9.43 -12.10 8.82
N TYR A 325 -9.22 -12.19 7.50
CA TYR A 325 -9.91 -11.29 6.59
C TYR A 325 -11.43 -11.50 6.69
N SER A 326 -12.17 -10.40 6.71
CA SER A 326 -13.62 -10.36 6.50
C SER A 326 -13.97 -9.94 5.07
N LEU A 327 -13.12 -9.14 4.43
CA LEU A 327 -13.27 -8.69 3.04
C LEU A 327 -12.58 -9.69 2.09
N GLY A 328 -13.36 -10.28 1.19
CA GLY A 328 -12.86 -11.27 0.23
C GLY A 328 -11.94 -10.65 -0.83
N LEU A 329 -11.18 -11.50 -1.54
CA LEU A 329 -10.24 -11.06 -2.59
C LEU A 329 -10.93 -10.28 -3.72
N ASP A 330 -12.09 -10.74 -4.19
CA ASP A 330 -12.84 -10.06 -5.27
C ASP A 330 -13.33 -8.66 -4.82
N GLU A 331 -13.91 -8.56 -3.62
CA GLU A 331 -14.40 -7.29 -3.05
C GLU A 331 -13.25 -6.31 -2.74
N ALA A 332 -12.13 -6.84 -2.25
CA ALA A 332 -10.93 -6.06 -2.03
C ALA A 332 -10.35 -5.52 -3.34
N TRP A 333 -10.41 -6.30 -4.43
CA TRP A 333 -9.99 -5.86 -5.75
C TRP A 333 -10.87 -4.75 -6.31
N GLU A 334 -12.20 -4.85 -6.17
CA GLU A 334 -13.11 -3.76 -6.53
C GLU A 334 -12.77 -2.47 -5.78
N THR A 335 -12.47 -2.59 -4.48
CA THR A 335 -12.03 -1.46 -3.65
C THR A 335 -10.69 -0.88 -4.14
N ALA A 336 -9.75 -1.74 -4.54
CA ALA A 336 -8.47 -1.32 -5.10
C ALA A 336 -8.63 -0.52 -6.39
N GLN A 337 -9.48 -0.98 -7.31
CA GLN A 337 -9.80 -0.28 -8.56
C GLN A 337 -10.37 1.12 -8.29
N GLN A 338 -11.32 1.23 -7.35
CA GLN A 338 -11.90 2.52 -6.96
C GLN A 338 -10.84 3.47 -6.38
N SER A 339 -9.92 2.95 -5.56
CA SER A 339 -8.84 3.72 -4.95
C SER A 339 -7.87 4.34 -5.97
N CYS A 340 -7.71 3.71 -7.15
CA CYS A 340 -6.86 4.20 -8.24
C CYS A 340 -7.46 5.40 -8.97
N THR A 341 -8.80 5.53 -8.98
CA THR A 341 -9.52 6.53 -9.79
C THR A 341 -9.05 7.96 -9.50
N GLY A 342 -8.87 8.33 -8.23
CA GLY A 342 -8.39 9.67 -7.87
C GLY A 342 -6.94 9.94 -8.32
N LYS A 343 -6.06 8.93 -8.19
CA LYS A 343 -4.66 9.01 -8.63
C LYS A 343 -4.57 9.11 -10.16
N LEU A 344 -5.36 8.32 -10.89
CA LEU A 344 -5.46 8.37 -12.34
C LEU A 344 -6.00 9.71 -12.83
N SER A 345 -7.10 10.21 -12.27
CA SER A 345 -7.68 11.51 -12.62
C SER A 345 -6.65 12.64 -12.46
N LYS A 346 -5.91 12.65 -11.35
CA LYS A 346 -4.84 13.62 -11.09
C LYS A 346 -3.70 13.50 -12.12
N SER A 347 -3.26 12.28 -12.40
CA SER A 347 -2.15 12.02 -13.33
C SER A 347 -2.51 12.38 -14.77
N ILE A 348 -3.73 12.06 -15.21
CA ILE A 348 -4.27 12.48 -16.52
C ILE A 348 -4.33 14.00 -16.60
N LYS A 349 -4.85 14.69 -15.58
CA LYS A 349 -4.90 16.16 -15.56
C LYS A 349 -3.51 16.78 -15.68
N ILE A 350 -2.53 16.28 -14.93
CA ILE A 350 -1.13 16.77 -15.01
C ILE A 350 -0.57 16.56 -16.41
N ARG A 351 -0.75 15.36 -16.98
CA ARG A 351 -0.32 15.04 -18.33
C ARG A 351 -0.92 15.98 -19.38
N VAL A 352 -2.25 16.11 -19.38
CA VAL A 352 -2.98 16.97 -20.32
C VAL A 352 -2.52 18.42 -20.21
N ASN A 353 -2.37 18.92 -18.98
CA ASN A 353 -1.88 20.28 -18.73
C ASN A 353 -0.48 20.48 -19.32
N ASN A 354 0.44 19.52 -19.11
CA ASN A 354 1.81 19.60 -19.61
C ASN A 354 1.88 19.52 -21.15
N GLU A 355 1.15 18.59 -21.77
CA GLU A 355 1.15 18.39 -23.23
C GLU A 355 0.51 19.57 -23.99
N ASN A 356 -0.38 20.32 -23.34
CA ASN A 356 -1.09 21.45 -23.93
C ASN A 356 -0.63 22.82 -23.40
N TYR A 357 0.45 22.85 -22.61
CA TYR A 357 0.99 24.06 -21.98
C TYR A 357 -0.10 24.93 -21.30
N THR A 358 -1.01 24.29 -20.56
CA THR A 358 -2.17 24.92 -19.93
C THR A 358 -2.30 24.50 -18.46
N HIS A 359 -2.99 25.30 -17.65
CA HIS A 359 -3.35 24.95 -16.27
C HIS A 359 -4.84 24.64 -16.10
N SER A 360 -5.60 24.63 -17.20
CA SER A 360 -7.07 24.66 -17.18
C SER A 360 -7.72 23.39 -17.74
N ALA A 361 -7.10 22.22 -17.63
CA ALA A 361 -7.77 20.97 -17.99
C ALA A 361 -9.02 20.74 -17.12
N ARG A 362 -10.18 20.71 -17.76
CA ARG A 362 -11.51 20.50 -17.15
C ARG A 362 -12.17 19.25 -17.74
N ASN A 363 -13.23 18.78 -17.08
CA ASN A 363 -14.09 17.69 -17.58
C ASN A 363 -13.34 16.41 -17.97
N VAL A 364 -12.31 16.03 -17.21
CA VAL A 364 -11.58 14.78 -17.45
C VAL A 364 -12.50 13.59 -17.23
N LYS A 365 -12.82 12.88 -18.31
CA LYS A 365 -13.59 11.62 -18.31
C LYS A 365 -12.69 10.51 -18.80
N PHE A 366 -12.72 9.36 -18.13
CA PHE A 366 -11.95 8.20 -18.52
C PHE A 366 -12.64 6.92 -18.05
N LYS A 367 -12.32 5.81 -18.72
CA LYS A 367 -12.59 4.45 -18.23
C LYS A 367 -11.26 3.72 -18.21
N THR A 368 -11.05 2.85 -17.23
CA THR A 368 -9.76 2.18 -17.04
C THR A 368 -9.91 0.68 -17.23
N ALA A 369 -9.05 0.12 -18.08
CA ALA A 369 -8.78 -1.31 -18.09
C ALA A 369 -7.61 -1.61 -17.16
N PHE A 370 -7.73 -2.69 -16.40
CA PHE A 370 -6.70 -3.22 -15.51
C PHE A 370 -6.22 -4.55 -16.06
N TYR A 371 -4.92 -4.79 -16.05
CA TYR A 371 -4.29 -6.01 -16.53
C TYR A 371 -3.06 -6.33 -15.68
N ASP A 372 -2.53 -7.55 -15.86
CA ASP A 372 -1.40 -8.09 -15.10
C ASP A 372 -1.60 -7.96 -13.58
N VAL A 373 -2.79 -8.34 -13.10
CA VAL A 373 -3.15 -8.19 -11.68
C VAL A 373 -2.49 -9.29 -10.86
N THR A 374 -1.64 -8.88 -9.92
CA THR A 374 -1.12 -9.76 -8.88
C THR A 374 -1.54 -9.28 -7.51
N PHE A 375 -1.49 -10.17 -6.53
CA PHE A 375 -1.81 -9.85 -5.15
C PHE A 375 -0.95 -10.61 -4.15
N LYS A 376 -0.76 -10.01 -2.97
CA LYS A 376 -0.33 -10.72 -1.75
C LYS A 376 -1.40 -10.59 -0.66
N TYR A 377 -1.60 -11.69 0.08
CA TYR A 377 -2.27 -11.63 1.38
C TYR A 377 -1.22 -11.42 2.48
N LEU A 378 -1.23 -10.24 3.11
CA LEU A 378 -0.25 -9.85 4.12
C LEU A 378 -0.89 -9.67 5.50
N LEU A 379 -0.12 -10.04 6.53
CA LEU A 379 -0.37 -9.65 7.91
C LEU A 379 0.49 -8.44 8.28
N LEU A 380 -0.15 -7.33 8.64
CA LEU A 380 0.52 -6.08 8.98
C LEU A 380 0.39 -5.76 10.48
N PRO A 381 1.48 -5.33 11.15
CA PRO A 381 1.52 -5.18 12.59
C PRO A 381 0.95 -3.83 13.00
N VAL A 382 -0.01 -3.84 13.92
CA VAL A 382 -0.65 -2.63 14.44
C VAL A 382 -0.73 -2.69 15.96
N TRP A 383 -0.31 -1.62 16.62
CA TRP A 383 -0.64 -1.41 18.03
C TRP A 383 -1.95 -0.63 18.13
N ILE A 384 -2.94 -1.19 18.80
CA ILE A 384 -4.26 -0.59 19.00
C ILE A 384 -4.44 -0.23 20.47
N SER A 385 -4.97 0.96 20.74
CA SER A 385 -5.35 1.35 22.08
C SER A 385 -6.43 2.45 22.06
N SER A 386 -6.90 2.82 23.24
CA SER A 386 -7.85 3.90 23.42
C SER A 386 -7.56 4.68 24.70
N TYR A 387 -8.06 5.91 24.74
CA TYR A 387 -8.01 6.74 25.94
C TYR A 387 -9.38 7.39 26.19
N VAL A 388 -9.66 7.67 27.45
CA VAL A 388 -10.92 8.30 27.86
C VAL A 388 -10.71 9.78 28.10
N TYR A 389 -11.60 10.62 27.59
CA TYR A 389 -11.63 12.05 27.87
C TYR A 389 -13.08 12.52 28.02
N LYS A 390 -13.40 13.11 29.18
CA LYS A 390 -14.76 13.57 29.53
C LYS A 390 -15.87 12.52 29.31
N GLY A 391 -15.59 11.27 29.66
CA GLY A 391 -16.54 10.15 29.52
C GLY A 391 -16.58 9.51 28.14
N GLU A 392 -15.92 10.09 27.13
CA GLU A 392 -15.88 9.55 25.77
C GLU A 392 -14.57 8.78 25.49
N ILE A 393 -14.68 7.70 24.71
CA ILE A 393 -13.55 6.85 24.32
C ILE A 393 -13.03 7.29 22.95
N TYR A 394 -11.73 7.52 22.87
CA TYR A 394 -11.02 7.89 21.65
C TYR A 394 -10.03 6.79 21.28
N GLN A 395 -10.29 6.13 20.14
CA GLN A 395 -9.42 5.08 19.62
C GLN A 395 -8.26 5.68 18.81
N PHE A 396 -7.10 5.05 18.93
CA PHE A 396 -5.95 5.32 18.08
C PHE A 396 -5.17 4.03 17.79
N MET A 397 -4.34 4.11 16.75
CA MET A 397 -3.53 3.02 16.25
C MET A 397 -2.13 3.54 15.92
N VAL A 398 -1.14 2.65 16.04
CA VAL A 398 0.25 2.91 15.70
C VAL A 398 0.75 1.80 14.80
N ASN A 399 1.34 2.16 13.67
CA ASN A 399 2.01 1.26 12.75
C ASN A 399 3.16 0.55 13.49
N GLY A 400 3.10 -0.78 13.57
CA GLY A 400 4.07 -1.62 14.30
C GLY A 400 5.44 -1.71 13.65
N CYS A 401 5.61 -1.25 12.42
CA CYS A 401 6.90 -1.16 11.73
C CYS A 401 7.53 0.23 11.88
N THR A 402 6.75 1.29 11.67
CA THR A 402 7.28 2.67 11.54
C THR A 402 7.01 3.56 12.74
N GLY A 403 6.08 3.18 13.62
CA GLY A 403 5.61 4.01 14.71
C GLY A 403 4.66 5.14 14.27
N LYS A 404 4.30 5.23 12.98
CA LYS A 404 3.34 6.23 12.50
C LYS A 404 2.00 6.06 13.20
N THR A 405 1.47 7.14 13.75
CA THR A 405 0.24 7.12 14.57
C THR A 405 -0.94 7.77 13.83
N ALA A 406 -2.12 7.18 13.95
CA ALA A 406 -3.38 7.74 13.52
C ALA A 406 -4.48 7.43 14.54
N GLY A 407 -5.44 8.33 14.72
CA GLY A 407 -6.52 8.12 15.69
C GLY A 407 -7.50 9.27 15.73
N LYS A 408 -8.53 9.11 16.54
CA LYS A 408 -9.51 10.15 16.88
C LYS A 408 -8.99 10.96 18.06
N PHE A 409 -9.39 12.23 18.14
CA PHE A 409 -9.07 13.10 19.27
C PHE A 409 -10.20 14.10 19.53
N PRO A 410 -10.42 14.51 20.79
CA PRO A 410 -11.44 15.50 21.12
C PRO A 410 -11.11 16.84 20.47
N VAL A 411 -12.11 17.47 19.85
CA VAL A 411 -11.94 18.80 19.24
C VAL A 411 -12.33 19.88 20.24
N SER A 412 -11.43 20.83 20.48
CA SER A 412 -11.71 22.00 21.31
C SER A 412 -12.61 22.98 20.56
N LYS A 413 -13.87 23.09 20.98
CA LYS A 413 -14.86 24.02 20.39
C LYS A 413 -14.35 25.46 20.36
N ILE A 414 -13.67 25.91 21.42
CA ILE A 414 -13.09 27.26 21.51
C ILE A 414 -12.00 27.46 20.45
N ARG A 415 -11.06 26.50 20.31
CA ARG A 415 -10.00 26.60 19.29
C ARG A 415 -10.56 26.53 17.88
N LEU A 416 -11.58 25.70 17.65
CA LEU A 416 -12.27 25.63 16.36
C LEU A 416 -12.99 26.94 16.04
N ALA A 417 -13.73 27.51 16.99
CA ALA A 417 -14.42 28.80 16.80
C ALA A 417 -13.43 29.94 16.53
N ALA A 418 -12.33 30.02 17.27
CA ALA A 418 -11.27 31.00 17.04
C ALA A 418 -10.64 30.83 15.65
N ALA A 419 -10.39 29.60 15.22
CA ALA A 419 -9.86 29.31 13.89
C ALA A 419 -10.79 29.74 12.76
N VAL A 420 -12.07 29.41 12.88
CA VAL A 420 -13.10 29.78 11.90
C VAL A 420 -13.24 31.30 11.86
N SER A 421 -13.32 31.96 13.02
CA SER A 421 -13.40 33.41 13.12
C SER A 421 -12.20 34.11 12.47
N LEU A 422 -10.98 33.63 12.72
CA LEU A 422 -9.75 34.16 12.10
C LEU A 422 -9.76 33.97 10.58
N THR A 423 -10.22 32.82 10.10
CA THR A 423 -10.29 32.52 8.66
C THR A 423 -11.31 33.43 7.95
N VAL A 424 -12.48 33.65 8.57
CA VAL A 424 -13.53 34.53 8.03
C VAL A 424 -13.07 35.99 8.02
N THR A 425 -12.43 36.46 9.10
CA THR A 425 -11.90 37.83 9.14
C THR A 425 -10.79 38.04 8.11
N LEU A 426 -9.88 37.08 7.94
CA LEU A 426 -8.84 37.15 6.90
C LEU A 426 -9.45 37.17 5.49
N ALA A 427 -10.43 36.32 5.21
CA ALA A 427 -11.12 36.30 3.92
C ALA A 427 -11.86 37.62 3.65
N ALA A 428 -12.52 38.20 4.65
CA ALA A 428 -13.21 39.49 4.55
C ALA A 428 -12.22 40.65 4.31
N LEU A 429 -11.07 40.67 4.99
CA LEU A 429 -10.02 41.66 4.76
C LEU A 429 -9.47 41.56 3.34
N ILE A 430 -9.16 40.35 2.88
CA ILE A 430 -8.71 40.11 1.51
C ILE A 430 -9.75 40.64 0.51
N ALA A 431 -11.02 40.28 0.68
CA ALA A 431 -12.10 40.77 -0.19
C ALA A 431 -12.23 42.31 -0.16
N TYR A 432 -12.11 42.94 1.01
CA TYR A 432 -12.14 44.40 1.14
C TYR A 432 -11.00 45.08 0.38
N PHE A 433 -9.78 44.56 0.47
CA PHE A 433 -8.63 45.08 -0.28
C PHE A 433 -8.72 44.83 -1.79
N PHE A 434 -9.46 43.81 -2.23
CA PHE A 434 -9.72 43.57 -3.66
C PHE A 434 -10.87 44.42 -4.23
N LEU A 435 -11.81 44.86 -3.40
CA LEU A 435 -12.97 45.67 -3.80
C LEU A 435 -12.72 47.18 -3.73
N ARG A 436 -11.61 47.60 -3.10
CA ARG A 436 -11.15 48.99 -3.01
C ARG A 436 -10.00 49.21 -3.98
#